data_AF-A0AAU1TS92-F1
#
_entry.id   AF-A0AAU1TS92-F1
#
_cell.length_a   1.000
_cell.length_b   1.000
_cell.length_c   1.000
_cell.angle_alpha   90.00
_cell.angle_beta   90.00
_cell.angle_gamma   90.00
#
_symmetry.space_group_name_H-M   'P 1'
#
loop_
_entity.id
_entity.type
_entity.pdbx_description
1 polymer ?
#
loop_
_entity_poly.entity_id
_entity_poly.type
_entity_poly.pdbx_seq_one_letter_code
_entity_poly.pdbx_strand_id
1 'polypeptide(L)'
;MGDFYELQLALDFPDSAELGLLRWHLGEIPEDKDPDSDEEYPLLTGTGPAQRIGGALVGMLQRGPRGCSLLARQEVHPDDFARLRHLLKWIAARTTTVGAIGYVRFYEDHIPDVLVVESGTVRQVPLELAPRAEELLPD
;
A
#
# COMPACT_ATOMS: atom_id res chain seq x y z
N MET A 1 -3.68 -22.63 4.83
CA MET A 1 -4.06 -21.69 5.90
C MET A 1 -2.89 -20.73 5.98
N GLY A 2 -3.07 -19.48 5.57
CA GLY A 2 -1.98 -18.52 5.47
C GLY A 2 -2.51 -17.20 5.99
N ASP A 3 -1.69 -16.52 6.76
CA ASP A 3 -2.04 -15.22 7.32
C ASP A 3 -1.91 -14.22 6.17
N PHE A 4 -3.02 -13.60 5.76
CA PHE A 4 -3.01 -12.58 4.72
C PHE A 4 -3.49 -11.26 5.29
N TYR A 5 -2.90 -10.19 4.79
CA TYR A 5 -3.27 -8.84 5.14
C TYR A 5 -3.71 -8.10 3.89
N GLU A 6 -4.75 -7.30 4.03
CA GLU A 6 -5.05 -6.25 3.08
C GLU A 6 -4.10 -5.10 3.34
N LEU A 7 -3.30 -4.75 2.33
CA LEU A 7 -2.62 -3.46 2.27
C LEU A 7 -3.41 -2.57 1.32
N GLN A 8 -3.77 -1.37 1.75
CA GLN A 8 -4.26 -0.32 0.87
C GLN A 8 -3.41 0.93 1.02
N LEU A 9 -3.06 1.57 -0.10
CA LEU A 9 -2.32 2.83 -0.18
C LEU A 9 -3.01 3.76 -1.18
N ALA A 10 -3.17 5.03 -0.79
CA ALA A 10 -3.67 6.10 -1.63
C ALA A 10 -2.94 7.39 -1.25
N LEU A 11 -2.04 7.87 -2.12
CA LEU A 11 -1.14 8.99 -1.82
C LEU A 11 -0.55 9.61 -3.09
N ASP A 12 0.02 10.80 -2.94
CA ASP A 12 0.60 11.60 -4.02
C ASP A 12 2.12 11.75 -3.86
N PHE A 13 2.78 11.95 -4.99
CA PHE A 13 4.21 12.26 -5.11
C PHE A 13 4.38 13.53 -5.95
N PRO A 14 5.42 14.34 -5.68
CA PRO A 14 5.76 15.47 -6.53
C PRO A 14 6.26 14.98 -7.89
N ASP A 15 6.16 15.82 -8.93
CA ASP A 15 6.61 15.46 -10.29
C ASP A 15 8.13 15.21 -10.37
N SER A 16 8.90 15.81 -9.46
CA SER A 16 10.35 15.61 -9.33
C SER A 16 10.74 14.30 -8.64
N ALA A 17 9.78 13.52 -8.13
CA ALA A 17 10.09 12.28 -7.44
C ALA A 17 10.71 11.25 -8.39
N GLU A 18 11.82 10.65 -7.97
CA GLU A 18 12.39 9.50 -8.63
C GLU A 18 11.56 8.26 -8.28
N LEU A 19 10.68 7.82 -9.20
CA LEU A 19 9.71 6.75 -8.96
C LEU A 19 10.13 5.38 -9.49
N GLY A 20 11.40 5.19 -9.85
CA GLY A 20 11.91 3.93 -10.43
C GLY A 20 11.63 2.71 -9.55
N LEU A 21 11.98 2.79 -8.26
CA LEU A 21 11.73 1.69 -7.31
C LEU A 21 10.24 1.36 -7.18
N LEU A 22 9.37 2.39 -7.12
CA LEU A 22 7.92 2.18 -7.03
C LEU A 22 7.37 1.54 -8.30
N ARG A 23 7.80 2.00 -9.48
CA ARG A 23 7.42 1.42 -10.78
C ARG A 23 7.87 -0.03 -10.93
N TRP A 24 9.04 -0.39 -10.38
CA TRP A 24 9.47 -1.78 -10.29
C TRP A 24 8.53 -2.60 -9.41
N HIS A 25 8.18 -2.12 -8.21
CA HIS A 25 7.21 -2.83 -7.35
C HIS A 25 5.81 -2.95 -7.96
N LEU A 26 5.44 -2.06 -8.90
CA LEU A 26 4.19 -2.12 -9.67
C LEU A 26 4.28 -3.06 -10.89
N GLY A 27 5.44 -3.63 -11.18
CA GLY A 27 5.68 -4.48 -12.37
C GLY A 27 5.75 -3.70 -13.68
N GLU A 28 5.90 -2.37 -13.64
CA GLU A 28 6.01 -1.55 -14.85
C GLU A 28 7.42 -1.58 -15.46
N ILE A 29 8.41 -1.99 -14.67
CA ILE A 29 9.80 -2.16 -15.10
C ILE A 29 10.09 -3.66 -15.13
N PRO A 30 10.56 -4.21 -16.26
CA PRO A 30 10.93 -5.62 -16.36
C PRO A 30 11.96 -6.00 -15.29
N GLU A 31 11.82 -7.20 -14.74
CA GLU A 31 12.87 -7.76 -13.90
C GLU A 31 14.06 -8.18 -14.78
N ASP A 32 15.22 -7.57 -14.59
CA ASP A 32 16.50 -8.12 -15.09
C ASP A 32 17.00 -9.24 -14.15
N LYS A 33 16.11 -10.10 -13.66
CA LYS A 33 16.43 -11.10 -12.64
C LYS A 33 16.63 -12.50 -13.20
N ASP A 34 17.66 -13.13 -12.65
CA ASP A 34 17.88 -14.57 -12.71
C ASP A 34 16.72 -15.27 -11.97
N PRO A 35 15.99 -16.19 -12.61
CA PRO A 35 14.85 -16.89 -11.99
C PRO A 35 15.19 -17.71 -10.74
N ASP A 36 16.48 -17.96 -10.47
CA ASP A 36 16.96 -18.65 -9.26
C ASP A 36 17.40 -17.69 -8.12
N SER A 37 17.23 -16.36 -8.27
CA SER A 37 17.56 -15.38 -7.24
C SER A 37 16.39 -15.13 -6.28
N ASP A 38 16.48 -15.70 -5.07
CA ASP A 38 15.55 -15.45 -3.95
C ASP A 38 15.57 -14.00 -3.41
N GLU A 39 16.34 -13.09 -4.01
CA GLU A 39 16.80 -11.88 -3.29
C GLU A 39 15.82 -10.69 -3.33
N GLU A 40 14.89 -10.58 -4.29
CA GLU A 40 13.91 -9.48 -4.34
C GLU A 40 12.81 -9.71 -5.38
N TYR A 41 11.55 -9.44 -5.05
CA TYR A 41 10.43 -9.47 -6.00
C TYR A 41 9.47 -8.28 -5.73
N PRO A 42 8.74 -7.82 -6.77
CA PRO A 42 7.81 -6.70 -6.68
C PRO A 42 6.60 -7.05 -5.79
N LEU A 43 6.07 -6.05 -5.08
CA LEU A 43 5.07 -6.24 -4.03
C LEU A 43 3.67 -5.76 -4.41
N LEU A 44 3.55 -4.94 -5.45
CA LEU A 44 2.34 -4.22 -5.83
C LEU A 44 1.85 -4.62 -7.24
N THR A 45 2.21 -5.82 -7.69
CA THR A 45 1.87 -6.37 -9.02
C THR A 45 0.51 -7.04 -9.08
N GLY A 46 -0.11 -7.32 -7.94
CA GLY A 46 -1.40 -8.00 -7.90
C GLY A 46 -2.48 -7.21 -8.63
N THR A 47 -3.17 -7.87 -9.55
CA THR A 47 -4.28 -7.33 -10.32
C THR A 47 -5.41 -8.37 -10.43
N GLY A 48 -6.62 -7.92 -10.72
CA GLY A 48 -7.79 -8.82 -10.83
C GLY A 48 -8.47 -9.10 -9.49
N PRO A 49 -9.27 -10.17 -9.37
CA PRO A 49 -10.02 -10.46 -8.15
C PRO A 49 -9.09 -10.87 -7.00
N ALA A 50 -9.34 -10.30 -5.81
CA ALA A 50 -8.67 -10.71 -4.58
C ALA A 50 -9.19 -12.07 -4.09
N GLN A 51 -8.35 -12.89 -3.47
CA GLN A 51 -8.72 -14.25 -3.04
C GLN A 51 -9.35 -14.30 -1.64
N ARG A 52 -8.94 -13.40 -0.74
CA ARG A 52 -9.25 -13.39 0.70
C ARG A 52 -9.91 -12.11 1.16
N ILE A 53 -9.50 -10.97 0.61
CA ILE A 53 -9.95 -9.65 1.09
C ILE A 53 -11.17 -9.11 0.33
N GLY A 54 -11.71 -9.88 -0.62
CA GLY A 54 -12.81 -9.48 -1.51
C GLY A 54 -12.44 -8.33 -2.45
N GLY A 55 -13.29 -8.04 -3.44
CA GLY A 55 -13.05 -6.97 -4.41
C GLY A 55 -11.85 -7.23 -5.35
N ALA A 56 -11.20 -6.17 -5.82
CA ALA A 56 -10.09 -6.25 -6.76
C ALA A 56 -8.75 -5.83 -6.13
N LEU A 57 -7.67 -6.48 -6.57
CA LEU A 57 -6.30 -6.04 -6.38
C LEU A 57 -5.97 -4.96 -7.41
N VAL A 58 -5.24 -3.93 -6.97
CA VAL A 58 -4.88 -2.78 -7.78
C VAL A 58 -3.44 -2.39 -7.49
N GLY A 59 -2.68 -2.09 -8.53
CA GLY A 59 -1.42 -1.36 -8.46
C GLY A 59 -1.42 -0.35 -9.60
N MET A 60 -1.47 0.95 -9.27
CA MET A 60 -1.62 1.99 -10.28
C MET A 60 -0.89 3.26 -9.89
N LEU A 61 -0.05 3.77 -10.79
CA LEU A 61 0.60 5.06 -10.68
C LEU A 61 0.17 5.94 -11.86
N GLN A 62 -0.58 7.01 -11.58
CA GLN A 62 -1.05 7.93 -12.61
C GLN A 62 -0.35 9.28 -12.52
N ARG A 63 0.07 9.82 -13.66
CA ARG A 63 0.52 11.21 -13.74
C ARG A 63 -0.67 12.16 -13.77
N GLY A 64 -0.54 13.27 -13.06
CA GLY A 64 -1.49 14.37 -13.04
C GLY A 64 -0.78 15.73 -12.98
N PRO A 65 -1.54 16.85 -12.93
CA PRO A 65 -0.96 18.20 -12.99
C PRO A 65 -0.04 18.58 -11.82
N ARG A 66 -0.13 17.86 -10.70
CA ARG A 66 0.62 18.14 -9.46
C ARG A 66 1.69 17.08 -9.13
N GLY A 67 1.95 16.16 -10.06
CA GLY A 67 2.89 15.06 -9.89
C GLY A 67 2.25 13.71 -10.21
N CYS A 68 2.51 12.70 -9.38
CA CYS A 68 1.96 11.35 -9.58
C CYS A 68 1.08 10.95 -8.41
N SER A 69 -0.01 10.22 -8.67
CA SER A 69 -0.90 9.65 -7.66
C SER A 69 -0.80 8.13 -7.69
N LEU A 70 -0.58 7.52 -6.54
CA LEU A 70 -0.53 6.08 -6.33
C LEU A 70 -1.85 5.59 -5.73
N LEU A 71 -2.41 4.54 -6.30
CA LEU A 71 -3.40 3.68 -5.66
C LEU A 71 -2.87 2.24 -5.69
N ALA A 72 -2.77 1.62 -4.52
CA ALA A 72 -2.45 0.20 -4.41
C ALA A 72 -3.39 -0.49 -3.42
N ARG A 73 -3.83 -1.69 -3.77
CA ARG A 73 -4.59 -2.60 -2.90
C ARG A 73 -4.12 -4.02 -3.15
N GLN A 74 -3.51 -4.64 -2.15
CA GLN A 74 -2.79 -5.92 -2.28
C GLN A 74 -3.14 -6.88 -1.15
N GLU A 75 -3.02 -8.17 -1.43
CA GLU A 75 -2.93 -9.23 -0.42
C GLU A 75 -1.46 -9.46 -0.09
N VAL A 76 -1.11 -9.34 1.19
CA VAL A 76 0.28 -9.38 1.65
C VAL A 76 0.43 -10.48 2.69
N HIS A 77 1.46 -11.32 2.52
CA HIS A 77 1.82 -12.34 3.50
C HIS A 77 2.80 -11.75 4.54
N PRO A 78 2.78 -12.17 5.82
CA PRO A 78 3.73 -11.69 6.84
C PRO A 78 5.20 -11.80 6.47
N ASP A 79 5.56 -12.77 5.64
CA ASP A 79 6.94 -12.93 5.13
C ASP A 79 7.40 -11.70 4.33
N ASP A 80 6.47 -10.99 3.69
CA ASP A 80 6.75 -9.76 2.94
C ASP A 80 6.92 -8.52 3.83
N PHE A 81 6.58 -8.59 5.12
CA PHE A 81 6.50 -7.40 5.96
C PHE A 81 7.82 -6.65 6.10
N ALA A 82 8.95 -7.36 6.09
CA ALA A 82 10.26 -6.72 6.11
C ALA A 82 10.48 -5.84 4.86
N ARG A 83 10.14 -6.37 3.68
CA ARG A 83 10.27 -5.65 2.40
C ARG A 83 9.21 -4.56 2.27
N LEU A 84 7.97 -4.82 2.70
CA LEU A 84 6.92 -3.82 2.74
C LEU A 84 7.30 -2.62 3.62
N ARG A 85 7.88 -2.86 4.80
CA ARG A 85 8.38 -1.78 5.66
C ARG A 85 9.49 -0.97 5.00
N HIS A 86 10.35 -1.61 4.22
CA HIS A 86 11.38 -0.90 3.44
C HIS A 86 10.73 0.01 2.38
N LEU A 87 9.78 -0.52 1.61
CA LEU A 87 9.03 0.24 0.62
C LEU A 87 8.25 1.40 1.25
N LEU A 88 7.55 1.18 2.37
CA LEU A 88 6.79 2.22 3.07
C LEU A 88 7.71 3.35 3.57
N LYS A 89 8.90 3.03 4.09
CA LYS A 89 9.90 4.05 4.46
C LYS A 89 10.37 4.84 3.23
N TRP A 90 10.59 4.17 2.11
CA TRP A 90 10.98 4.82 0.86
C TRP A 90 9.88 5.76 0.34
N ILE A 91 8.60 5.34 0.44
CA ILE A 91 7.42 6.13 0.07
C ILE A 91 7.30 7.37 0.97
N ALA A 92 7.38 7.20 2.29
CA ALA A 92 7.21 8.30 3.24
C ALA A 92 8.24 9.42 3.08
N ALA A 93 9.46 9.08 2.64
CA ALA A 93 10.50 10.06 2.36
C ALA A 93 10.23 10.91 1.10
N ARG A 94 9.25 10.53 0.25
CA ARG A 94 9.03 11.12 -1.08
C ARG A 94 7.60 11.61 -1.34
N THR A 95 6.62 11.12 -0.59
CA THR A 95 5.22 11.53 -0.77
C THR A 95 5.00 12.99 -0.37
N THR A 96 4.06 13.65 -1.05
CA THR A 96 3.52 14.96 -0.64
C THR A 96 2.28 14.83 0.25
N THR A 97 1.72 13.62 0.40
CA THR A 97 0.57 13.37 1.27
C THR A 97 1.01 13.38 2.73
N VAL A 98 0.36 14.22 3.52
CA VAL A 98 0.54 14.31 4.98
C VAL A 98 -0.66 13.69 5.67
N GLY A 99 -0.45 12.91 6.73
CA GLY A 99 -1.52 12.22 7.44
C GLY A 99 -1.75 10.82 6.91
N ALA A 100 -3.00 10.36 6.87
CA ALA A 100 -3.34 9.01 6.46
C ALA A 100 -3.03 8.79 4.97
N ILE A 101 -2.26 7.75 4.66
CA ILE A 101 -1.89 7.35 3.29
C ILE A 101 -2.46 5.99 2.89
N GLY A 102 -3.19 5.33 3.79
CA GLY A 102 -3.64 3.96 3.59
C GLY A 102 -3.87 3.23 4.91
N TYR A 103 -3.94 1.91 4.82
CA TYR A 103 -4.11 1.04 5.98
C TYR A 103 -3.54 -0.36 5.73
N VAL A 104 -3.38 -1.10 6.83
CA VAL A 104 -3.13 -2.54 6.83
C VAL A 104 -4.19 -3.23 7.69
N ARG A 105 -4.75 -4.35 7.24
CA ARG A 105 -5.81 -5.08 7.95
C ARG A 105 -5.58 -6.57 7.83
N PHE A 106 -5.60 -7.31 8.94
CA PHE A 106 -5.66 -8.76 8.85
C PHE A 106 -6.97 -9.17 8.16
N TYR A 107 -6.92 -10.12 7.23
CA TYR A 107 -8.08 -10.35 6.34
C TYR A 107 -9.37 -10.74 7.09
N GLU A 108 -9.25 -11.37 8.26
CA GLU A 108 -10.39 -11.77 9.12
C GLU A 108 -10.85 -10.65 10.07
N ASP A 109 -10.06 -9.59 10.27
CA ASP A 109 -10.40 -8.49 11.16
C ASP A 109 -11.31 -7.46 10.47
N HIS A 110 -12.24 -6.86 11.20
CA HIS A 110 -13.12 -5.83 10.62
C HIS A 110 -12.51 -4.43 10.64
N ILE A 111 -11.58 -4.17 11.55
CA ILE A 111 -11.01 -2.83 11.78
C ILE A 111 -9.55 -2.83 11.32
N PRO A 112 -9.13 -1.90 10.46
CA PRO A 112 -7.75 -1.81 10.00
C PRO A 112 -6.88 -0.96 10.93
N ASP A 113 -5.58 -1.13 10.83
CA ASP A 113 -4.62 -0.14 11.35
C ASP A 113 -4.28 0.87 10.25
N VAL A 114 -4.40 2.16 10.54
CA VAL A 114 -4.16 3.24 9.59
C VAL A 114 -2.66 3.49 9.44
N LEU A 115 -2.21 3.66 8.20
CA LEU A 115 -0.84 4.08 7.90
C LEU A 115 -0.80 5.60 7.79
N VAL A 116 -0.06 6.25 8.68
CA VAL A 116 0.05 7.71 8.78
C VAL A 116 1.47 8.14 8.47
N VAL A 117 1.64 9.06 7.53
CA VAL A 117 2.91 9.73 7.26
C VAL A 117 3.04 10.97 8.13
N GLU A 118 4.11 11.00 8.91
CA GLU A 118 4.50 12.12 9.75
C GLU A 118 6.03 12.28 9.73
N SER A 119 6.52 13.49 9.47
CA SER A 119 7.96 13.81 9.46
C SER A 119 8.81 12.86 8.59
N GLY A 120 8.31 12.47 7.41
CA GLY A 120 9.02 11.57 6.49
C GLY A 120 9.07 10.10 6.94
N THR A 121 8.29 9.72 7.96
CA THR A 121 8.18 8.34 8.46
C THR A 121 6.74 7.83 8.38
N VAL A 122 6.54 6.52 8.24
CA VAL A 122 5.22 5.89 8.38
C VAL A 122 5.06 5.35 9.79
N ARG A 123 3.92 5.65 10.40
CA ARG A 123 3.45 5.02 11.63
C ARG A 123 2.17 4.24 11.35
N GLN A 124 2.06 3.08 11.97
CA GLN A 124 0.83 2.31 12.02
C GLN A 124 0.07 2.74 13.28
N VAL A 125 -1.16 3.20 13.10
CA VAL A 125 -2.03 3.71 14.18
C VAL A 125 -3.26 2.82 14.24
N PRO A 126 -3.46 2.05 15.32
CA PRO A 126 -4.66 1.24 15.48
C PRO A 126 -5.91 2.10 15.43
N LEU A 127 -6.87 1.71 14.60
CA LEU A 127 -8.18 2.34 14.59
C LEU A 127 -9.07 1.62 15.61
N GLU A 128 -9.86 2.39 16.35
CA GLU A 128 -10.84 1.85 17.28
C GLU A 128 -12.24 2.28 16.86
N LEU A 129 -13.20 1.36 16.96
CA LEU A 129 -14.60 1.63 16.71
C LEU A 129 -15.16 2.51 17.83
N ALA A 130 -15.66 3.69 17.46
CA ALA A 130 -16.33 4.54 18.43
C ALA A 130 -17.61 3.85 18.96
N PRO A 131 -17.94 3.97 20.25
CA PRO A 131 -19.07 3.27 20.87
C PRO A 131 -20.46 3.72 20.36
N ARG A 132 -20.53 4.73 19.51
CA ARG A 132 -21.76 5.24 18.85
C ARG A 132 -21.52 5.44 17.35
N ALA A 133 -20.96 4.44 16.66
CA ALA A 133 -21.00 4.44 15.21
C ALA A 133 -22.47 4.44 14.77
N GLU A 134 -22.96 5.56 14.24
CA GLU A 134 -24.29 5.67 13.66
C GLU A 134 -24.34 4.89 12.34
N GLU A 135 -25.53 4.40 11.95
CA GLU A 135 -25.73 3.90 10.59
C GLU A 135 -25.43 5.02 9.58
N LEU A 136 -24.74 4.66 8.49
CA LEU A 136 -24.12 5.62 7.58
C LEU A 136 -25.15 6.43 6.78
N LEU A 137 -24.90 7.75 6.74
CA LEU A 137 -25.59 8.85 6.04
C LEU A 137 -26.88 9.33 6.75
N PRO A 138 -26.90 10.55 7.34
CA PRO A 138 -28.18 11.24 7.50
C PRO A 138 -28.74 11.55 6.09
N ASP A 139 -30.07 11.46 5.95
CA ASP A 139 -30.81 11.81 4.74
C ASP A 139 -30.43 13.19 4.16
#